data_AF-A0AAP5C595-F1
#
_entry.id   AF-A0AAP5C595-F1
#
_cell.length_a   1.000
_cell.length_b   1.000
_cell.length_c   1.000
_cell.angle_alpha   90.00
_cell.angle_beta   90.00
_cell.angle_gamma   90.00
#
_symmetry.space_group_name_H-M   'P 1'
#
loop_
_entity.id
_entity.type
_entity.pdbx_description
1 polymer ?
#
loop_
_entity_poly.entity_id
_entity_poly.type
_entity_poly.pdbx_seq_one_letter_code
_entity_poly.pdbx_strand_id
1 'polypeptide(L)'
;MHRLPQYRVVVFVPPAALDAVKQGILAVDALVAGDYEHGMWWSAPGFEQFRPRAGASPVQGEAGHTEVVDSVRLEFCLPRDPQRLQRIFEQGIVPHHPWQVPVVQVEEIELLLADARLL
;
A
#
# COMPACT_ATOMS: atom_id res chain seq x y z
N MET A 1 -4.72 17.24 22.65
CA MET A 1 -4.28 16.07 21.87
C MET A 1 -5.52 15.35 21.36
N HIS A 2 -5.79 15.49 20.07
CA HIS A 2 -6.90 14.79 19.42
C HIS A 2 -6.39 13.46 18.88
N ARG A 3 -7.23 12.43 18.95
CA ARG A 3 -6.94 11.09 18.44
C ARG A 3 -7.93 10.80 17.32
N LEU A 4 -7.42 10.57 16.13
CA LEU A 4 -8.23 10.23 14.97
C LEU A 4 -8.03 8.76 14.62
N PRO A 5 -9.11 7.96 14.53
CA PRO A 5 -8.98 6.58 14.07
C PRO A 5 -8.63 6.57 12.57
N GLN A 6 -7.56 5.84 12.24
CA GLN A 6 -7.03 5.73 10.89
C GLN A 6 -6.77 4.25 10.57
N TYR A 7 -6.78 3.93 9.28
CA TYR A 7 -6.11 2.75 8.77
C TYR A 7 -4.68 3.13 8.38
N ARG A 8 -3.70 2.35 8.83
CA ARG A 8 -2.38 2.29 8.23
C ARG A 8 -2.39 1.16 7.20
N VAL A 9 -2.07 1.50 5.96
CA VAL A 9 -1.98 0.55 4.86
C VAL A 9 -0.52 0.40 4.46
N VAL A 10 -0.08 -0.86 4.37
CA VAL A 10 1.27 -1.21 3.92
C VAL A 10 1.13 -2.11 2.69
N VAL A 11 1.86 -1.79 1.63
CA VAL A 11 1.95 -2.61 0.42
C VAL A 11 3.42 -2.81 0.05
N PHE A 12 3.77 -4.03 -0.35
CA PHE A 12 5.12 -4.39 -0.77
C PHE A 12 5.16 -4.44 -2.30
N VAL A 13 5.99 -3.58 -2.89
CA VAL A 13 5.95 -3.29 -4.33
C VAL A 13 7.34 -3.47 -4.95
N PRO A 14 7.47 -4.15 -6.10
CA PRO A 14 8.72 -4.14 -6.85
C PRO A 14 9.14 -2.71 -7.21
N PRO A 15 10.43 -2.36 -7.15
CA PRO A 15 10.89 -0.99 -7.42
C PRO A 15 10.37 -0.40 -8.73
N ALA A 16 10.30 -1.21 -9.79
CA ALA A 16 9.84 -0.78 -11.12
C ALA A 16 8.33 -0.41 -11.18
N ALA A 17 7.53 -0.88 -10.23
CA ALA A 17 6.08 -0.61 -10.17
C ALA A 17 5.70 0.43 -9.10
N LEU A 18 6.65 0.88 -8.27
CA LEU A 18 6.39 1.76 -7.14
C LEU A 18 5.63 3.02 -7.55
N ASP A 19 6.11 3.72 -8.59
CA ASP A 19 5.48 4.96 -9.05
C ASP A 19 4.09 4.71 -9.63
N ALA A 20 3.89 3.62 -10.37
CA ALA A 20 2.58 3.26 -10.91
C ALA A 20 1.55 3.01 -9.80
N VAL A 21 1.94 2.28 -8.74
CA VAL A 21 1.07 2.01 -7.59
C VAL A 21 0.78 3.30 -6.81
N LYS A 22 1.78 4.16 -6.58
CA LYS A 22 1.57 5.47 -5.93
C LYS A 22 0.58 6.31 -6.71
N GLN A 23 0.75 6.45 -8.03
CA GLN A 23 -0.17 7.21 -8.86
C GLN A 23 -1.57 6.59 -8.92
N GLY A 24 -1.67 5.26 -8.93
CA GLY A 24 -2.96 4.56 -8.86
C GLY A 24 -3.71 4.88 -7.57
N ILE A 25 -3.04 4.84 -6.42
CA ILE A 25 -3.62 5.23 -5.12
C ILE A 25 -4.08 6.70 -5.18
N LEU A 26 -3.22 7.61 -5.65
CA LEU A 26 -3.51 9.05 -5.70
C LEU A 26 -4.63 9.44 -6.67
N ALA A 27 -4.84 8.64 -7.73
CA ALA A 27 -5.96 8.84 -8.65
C ALA A 27 -7.32 8.52 -8.01
N VAL A 28 -7.34 7.68 -6.97
CA VAL A 28 -8.56 7.32 -6.23
C VAL A 28 -8.76 8.23 -5.02
N ASP A 29 -7.65 8.64 -4.41
CA ASP A 29 -7.67 9.29 -3.10
C ASP A 29 -6.43 10.16 -2.84
N ALA A 30 -6.65 11.43 -2.49
CA ALA A 30 -5.56 12.37 -2.21
C ALA A 30 -4.84 12.12 -0.87
N LEU A 31 -5.27 11.15 -0.04
CA LEU A 31 -4.66 10.83 1.26
C LEU A 31 -4.52 12.06 2.18
N VAL A 32 -5.58 12.86 2.26
CA VAL A 32 -5.61 14.10 3.05
C VAL A 32 -5.45 13.81 4.54
N ALA A 33 -4.55 14.57 5.18
CA ALA A 33 -4.34 14.61 6.62
C ALA A 33 -4.08 16.07 7.07
N GLY A 34 -5.12 16.73 7.58
CA GLY A 34 -5.08 18.18 7.84
C GLY A 34 -4.86 18.97 6.54
N ASP A 35 -3.93 19.93 6.57
CA ASP A 35 -3.61 20.79 5.42
C ASP A 35 -2.66 20.13 4.39
N TYR A 36 -2.43 18.81 4.49
CA TYR A 36 -1.51 18.07 3.63
C TYR A 36 -2.23 16.96 2.88
N GLU A 37 -1.75 16.68 1.66
CA GLU A 37 -2.19 15.58 0.81
C GLU A 37 -0.98 14.78 0.30
N HIS A 38 -1.25 13.61 -0.25
CA HIS A 38 -0.28 12.68 -0.84
C HIS A 38 0.75 12.13 0.16
N GLY A 39 0.40 12.11 1.44
CA GLY A 39 1.23 11.59 2.52
C GLY A 39 1.50 10.09 2.36
N MET A 40 2.73 9.76 1.95
CA MET A 40 3.21 8.40 1.77
C MET A 40 4.63 8.30 2.31
N TRP A 41 4.95 7.18 2.96
CA TRP A 41 6.30 6.81 3.36
C TRP A 41 6.72 5.57 2.59
N TRP A 42 7.98 5.49 2.18
CA TRP A 42 8.51 4.27 1.61
C TRP A 42 9.97 4.04 1.99
N SER A 43 10.38 2.78 2.03
CA SER A 43 11.76 2.40 2.33
C SER A 43 12.22 1.21 1.50
N ALA A 44 13.49 1.26 1.13
CA ALA A 44 14.21 0.29 0.33
C ALA A 44 15.70 0.27 0.74
N PRO A 45 16.42 -0.84 0.50
CA PRO A 45 15.92 -2.09 -0.07
C PRO A 45 15.24 -2.97 0.99
N GLY A 46 14.14 -3.62 0.59
CA GLY A 46 13.62 -4.83 1.21
C GLY A 46 13.72 -6.00 0.24
N PHE A 47 13.45 -7.21 0.73
CA PHE A 47 13.40 -8.42 -0.10
C PHE A 47 12.10 -9.17 0.17
N GLU A 48 11.51 -9.71 -0.88
CA GLU A 48 10.39 -10.64 -0.77
C GLU A 48 10.75 -11.98 -1.37
N GLN A 49 10.27 -13.05 -0.74
CA GLN A 49 10.50 -14.42 -1.16
C GLN A 49 9.17 -15.08 -1.44
N PHE A 50 9.07 -15.75 -2.58
CA PHE A 50 7.93 -16.56 -2.93
C PHE A 50 8.33 -17.78 -3.75
N ARG A 51 7.44 -18.78 -3.78
CA ARG A 51 7.62 -20.01 -4.57
C ARG A 51 6.29 -20.28 -5.26
N PRO A 52 6.13 -19.94 -6.55
CA PRO A 52 4.89 -20.19 -7.26
C PRO A 52 4.51 -21.66 -7.18
N ARG A 53 3.22 -21.94 -6.93
CA ARG A 53 2.69 -23.31 -6.94
C ARG A 53 2.24 -23.69 -8.35
N ALA A 54 2.07 -24.99 -8.60
CA ALA A 54 1.40 -25.45 -9.82
C ALA A 54 0.02 -24.77 -9.93
N GLY A 55 -0.26 -24.18 -11.10
CA GLY A 55 -1.49 -23.43 -11.36
C GLY A 55 -1.42 -21.93 -11.07
N ALA A 56 -0.34 -21.41 -10.48
CA ALA A 56 -0.11 -19.97 -10.43
C ALA A 56 0.24 -19.41 -11.82
N SER A 57 -0.08 -18.14 -12.10
CA SER A 57 0.40 -17.45 -13.30
C SER A 57 1.26 -16.25 -12.89
N PRO A 58 2.42 -16.51 -12.26
CA PRO A 58 3.22 -15.45 -11.71
C PRO A 58 3.77 -14.57 -12.84
N VAL A 59 3.86 -13.27 -12.60
CA VAL A 59 4.56 -12.35 -13.51
C VAL A 59 6.07 -12.62 -13.52
N GLN A 60 6.60 -13.18 -12.44
CA GLN A 60 8.01 -13.57 -12.31
C GLN A 60 8.16 -14.91 -11.57
N GLY A 61 9.12 -15.72 -12.00
CA GLY A 61 9.47 -16.99 -11.37
C GLY A 61 8.75 -18.19 -11.96
N GLU A 62 9.23 -19.38 -11.58
CA GLU A 62 8.72 -20.65 -12.10
C GLU A 62 8.04 -21.49 -11.01
N ALA A 63 7.06 -22.30 -11.40
CA ALA A 63 6.37 -23.18 -10.47
C ALA A 63 7.35 -24.16 -9.81
N GLY A 64 7.38 -24.16 -8.48
CA GLY A 64 8.30 -24.98 -7.72
C GLY A 64 9.73 -24.47 -7.68
N HIS A 65 10.01 -23.22 -8.08
CA HIS A 65 11.28 -22.56 -7.83
C HIS A 65 11.08 -21.39 -6.86
N THR A 66 12.01 -21.24 -5.92
CA THR A 66 11.96 -20.16 -4.92
C THR A 66 12.66 -18.95 -5.50
N GLU A 67 11.94 -17.84 -5.58
CA GLU A 67 12.45 -16.54 -6.01
C GLU A 67 12.69 -15.65 -4.79
N VAL A 68 13.72 -14.80 -4.88
CA VAL A 68 13.94 -13.67 -3.97
C VAL A 68 14.15 -12.44 -4.83
N VAL A 69 13.36 -11.40 -4.60
CA VAL A 69 13.39 -10.17 -5.40
C VAL A 69 13.43 -8.93 -4.53
N ASP A 70 13.95 -7.83 -5.08
CA ASP A 70 13.92 -6.53 -4.42
C ASP A 70 12.48 -6.05 -4.25
N SER A 71 12.18 -5.49 -3.09
CA SER A 71 10.86 -5.00 -2.72
C SER A 71 10.96 -3.68 -1.97
N VAL A 72 9.99 -2.81 -2.18
CA VAL A 72 9.83 -1.53 -1.50
C VAL A 72 8.65 -1.64 -0.56
N ARG A 73 8.85 -1.34 0.72
CA ARG A 73 7.73 -1.14 1.66
C ARG A 73 7.15 0.24 1.41
N LEU A 74 5.94 0.32 0.87
CA LEU A 74 5.15 1.56 0.75
C LEU A 74 4.09 1.57 1.86
N GLU A 75 3.98 2.69 2.56
CA GLU A 75 3.09 2.88 3.69
C GLU A 75 2.34 4.22 3.56
N PHE A 76 1.05 4.21 3.86
CA PHE A 76 0.23 5.41 3.92
C PHE A 76 -0.90 5.25 4.93
N CYS A 77 -1.54 6.36 5.29
CA CYS A 77 -2.66 6.38 6.21
C CYS A 77 -3.90 7.01 5.56
N LEU A 78 -5.07 6.59 6.01
CA LEU A 78 -6.35 7.17 5.66
C LEU A 78 -7.32 7.07 6.85
N PRO A 79 -8.34 7.94 6.96
CA PRO A 79 -9.39 7.79 7.97
C PRO A 79 -9.95 6.37 7.99
N ARG A 80 -10.36 5.91 9.17
CA ARG A 80 -10.95 4.57 9.36
C ARG A 80 -12.32 4.44 8.69
N ASP A 81 -12.30 4.36 7.37
CA ASP A 81 -13.44 4.24 6.46
C ASP A 81 -13.23 3.01 5.56
N PRO A 82 -13.98 1.91 5.80
CA PRO A 82 -13.86 0.68 5.02
C PRO A 82 -14.14 0.85 3.53
N GLN A 83 -15.05 1.76 3.15
CA GLN A 83 -15.40 1.96 1.73
C GLN A 83 -14.27 2.68 1.00
N ARG A 84 -13.64 3.66 1.65
CA ARG A 84 -12.46 4.35 1.13
C ARG A 84 -11.29 3.39 0.94
N LEU A 85 -11.02 2.55 1.96
CA LEU A 85 -10.02 1.49 1.88
C LEU A 85 -10.29 0.52 0.71
N GLN A 86 -11.54 0.05 0.58
CA GLN A 86 -11.94 -0.86 -0.49
C GLN A 86 -11.69 -0.24 -1.88
N ARG A 87 -12.08 1.02 -2.09
CA ARG A 87 -11.83 1.72 -3.37
C ARG A 87 -10.34 1.82 -3.68
N ILE A 88 -9.52 2.23 -2.72
CA ILE A 88 -8.06 2.31 -2.91
C ILE A 88 -7.49 0.94 -3.27
N PHE A 89 -7.93 -0.13 -2.59
CA PHE A 89 -7.47 -1.49 -2.89
C PHE A 89 -7.86 -1.92 -4.31
N GLU A 90 -9.14 -1.85 -4.66
CA GLU A 90 -9.68 -2.38 -5.93
C GLU A 90 -9.29 -1.54 -7.15
N GLN A 91 -9.16 -0.22 -6.99
CA GLN A 91 -8.98 0.71 -8.12
C GLN A 91 -7.58 1.32 -8.16
N GLY A 92 -6.93 1.49 -6.99
CA GLY A 92 -5.63 2.17 -6.92
C GLY A 92 -4.44 1.21 -6.80
N ILE A 93 -4.59 0.11 -6.05
CA ILE A 93 -3.50 -0.85 -5.84
C ILE A 93 -3.56 -1.99 -6.85
N VAL A 94 -4.63 -2.80 -6.84
CA VAL A 94 -4.69 -4.05 -7.63
C VAL A 94 -4.42 -3.85 -9.13
N PRO A 95 -4.99 -2.84 -9.83
CA PRO A 95 -4.76 -2.66 -11.27
C PRO A 95 -3.35 -2.19 -11.63
N HIS A 96 -2.64 -1.61 -10.66
CA HIS A 96 -1.33 -0.98 -10.84
C HIS A 96 -0.18 -1.84 -10.28
N HIS A 97 -0.51 -2.91 -9.56
CA HIS A 97 0.44 -3.82 -8.95
C HIS A 97 0.76 -5.01 -9.87
N PRO A 98 2.03 -5.40 -10.07
CA PRO A 98 2.38 -6.49 -10.97
C PRO A 98 1.97 -7.87 -10.45
N TRP A 99 1.94 -8.04 -9.12
CA TRP A 99 1.55 -9.32 -8.52
C TRP A 99 0.06 -9.58 -8.63
N GLN A 100 -0.28 -10.83 -9.00
CA GLN A 100 -1.67 -11.29 -9.05
C GLN A 100 -2.38 -11.15 -7.70
N VAL A 101 -1.62 -11.36 -6.61
CA VAL A 101 -2.08 -11.17 -5.24
C VAL A 101 -1.11 -10.22 -4.55
N PRO A 102 -1.35 -8.89 -4.61
CA PRO A 102 -0.53 -7.94 -3.88
C PRO A 102 -0.69 -8.16 -2.38
N VAL A 103 0.42 -8.17 -1.64
CA VAL A 103 0.38 -8.24 -0.18
C VAL A 103 0.07 -6.85 0.36
N VAL A 104 -1.17 -6.65 0.78
CA VAL A 104 -1.66 -5.43 1.42
C VAL A 104 -2.00 -5.75 2.88
N GLN A 105 -1.36 -5.04 3.81
CA GLN A 105 -1.60 -5.15 5.24
C GLN A 105 -2.34 -3.89 5.71
N VAL A 106 -3.30 -4.08 6.61
CA VAL A 106 -4.12 -2.99 7.16
C VAL A 106 -4.12 -3.11 8.68
N GLU A 107 -3.78 -2.01 9.35
CA GLU A 107 -3.81 -1.91 10.80
C GLU A 107 -4.69 -0.73 11.23
N GLU A 108 -5.44 -0.90 12.32
CA GLU A 108 -6.11 0.23 12.98
C GLU A 108 -5.10 0.96 13.88
N ILE A 109 -4.95 2.26 13.67
CA ILE A 109 -4.06 3.12 14.44
C ILE A 109 -4.79 4.41 14.85
N GLU A 110 -4.17 5.18 15.75
CA GLU A 110 -4.60 6.54 16.07
C GLU A 110 -3.58 7.56 15.56
N LEU A 111 -4.02 8.55 14.79
CA LEU A 111 -3.22 9.74 14.50
C LEU A 111 -3.38 10.73 15.65
N LEU A 112 -2.26 11.15 16.23
CA LEU A 112 -2.22 12.16 17.28
C LEU A 112 -2.05 13.55 16.68
N LEU A 113 -3.02 14.43 16.91
CA LEU A 113 -2.96 15.83 16.49
C LEU A 113 -2.80 16.77 17.71
N ALA A 114 -1.90 17.73 17.56
CA ALA A 114 -1.63 18.74 18.58
C ALA A 114 -2.70 19.85 18.60
N ASP A 115 -3.22 20.27 17.44
CA ASP A 115 -4.22 21.33 17.27
C ASP A 115 -5.49 20.78 16.58
N ALA A 116 -6.67 21.17 17.10
CA ALA A 116 -7.98 20.80 16.57
C ALA A 116 -8.34 21.50 15.26
N ARG A 117 -7.63 22.57 14.91
CA ARG A 117 -7.86 23.34 13.67
C ARG A 117 -7.41 22.63 12.39
N LEU A 118 -6.74 21.49 12.53
CA LEU A 118 -6.24 20.64 11.44
C LEU A 118 -7.13 19.40 11.20
N LEU A 119 -8.37 19.43 11.69
CA LEU A 119 -9.38 18.39 11.52
C LEU A 119 -10.14 18.54 10.21
#